data_AF-A0A5S3VSU3-F1
#
_entry.id   AF-A0A5S3VSU3-F1
#
_cell.length_a   1.000
_cell.length_b   1.000
_cell.length_c   1.000
_cell.angle_alpha   90.00
_cell.angle_beta   90.00
_cell.angle_gamma   90.00
#
_symmetry.space_group_name_H-M   'P 1'
#
loop_
_entity.id
_entity.type
_entity.pdbx_description
1 polymer ?
#
loop_
_entity_poly.entity_id
_entity_poly.type
_entity_poly.pdbx_seq_one_letter_code
_entity_poly.pdbx_strand_id
1 'polypeptide(L)' 'LYDCIIGSGCFIGPFTEIQKGVVIGDNCRIQSHTFICTGVTIGKECFIGHGVMFVNDDFKIGKPAGDASLWKKTIIG' A
#
# COMPACT_ATOMS: atom_id res chain seq x y z
N LEU A 1 -1.43 -10.06 -9.37
CA LEU A 1 -1.81 -9.91 -7.94
C LEU A 1 -0.86 -10.78 -7.13
N TYR A 2 0.12 -10.17 -6.46
CA TYR A 2 1.12 -10.89 -5.67
C TYR A 2 0.57 -11.15 -4.26
N ASP A 3 -0.33 -12.12 -4.07
CA ASP A 3 -0.97 -12.36 -2.76
C ASP A 3 -1.58 -11.10 -2.11
N CYS A 4 -1.99 -10.10 -2.90
CA CYS A 4 -2.67 -8.91 -2.42
C CYS A 4 -4.18 -9.07 -2.56
N ILE A 5 -4.92 -8.43 -1.67
CA ILE A 5 -6.39 -8.47 -1.63
C ILE A 5 -6.90 -7.09 -2.02
N ILE A 6 -7.76 -7.04 -3.03
CA ILE A 6 -8.45 -5.82 -3.44
C ILE A 6 -9.95 -6.10 -3.34
N GLY A 7 -10.64 -5.29 -2.54
CA GLY A 7 -12.08 -5.37 -2.34
C GLY A 7 -12.88 -5.05 -3.60
N SER A 8 -14.20 -5.22 -3.49
CA SER A 8 -15.13 -4.99 -4.58
C SER A 8 -15.31 -3.49 -4.86
N GLY A 9 -15.58 -3.12 -6.12
CA GLY A 9 -15.86 -1.73 -6.48
C GLY A 9 -14.65 -0.79 -6.43
N CYS A 10 -13.43 -1.33 -6.29
CA CYS A 10 -12.21 -0.54 -6.29
C CYS A 10 -11.83 -0.06 -7.69
N PHE A 11 -11.32 1.16 -7.77
CA PHE A 11 -10.63 1.68 -8.94
C PHE A 11 -9.13 1.74 -8.68
N ILE A 12 -8.34 1.13 -9.56
CA ILE A 12 -6.87 1.19 -9.54
C ILE A 12 -6.41 1.93 -10.78
N GLY A 13 -5.82 3.11 -10.59
CA GLY A 13 -5.32 3.95 -11.66
C GLY A 13 -4.09 3.33 -12.34
N PRO A 14 -3.83 3.68 -13.61
CA PRO A 14 -2.69 3.16 -14.36
C PRO A 14 -1.36 3.46 -13.68
N PHE A 15 -0.38 2.58 -13.90
CA PHE A 15 0.97 2.68 -13.33
C PHE A 15 1.00 2.67 -11.78
N THR A 16 -0.05 2.17 -11.15
CA THR A 16 -0.03 1.87 -9.71
C THR A 16 0.71 0.55 -9.48
N GLU A 17 1.66 0.55 -8.56
CA GLU A 17 2.30 -0.66 -8.07
C GLU A 17 1.73 -1.04 -6.70
N ILE A 18 1.27 -2.28 -6.59
CA ILE A 18 0.74 -2.85 -5.34
C ILE A 18 1.58 -4.08 -5.01
N GLN A 19 2.36 -3.98 -3.95
CA GLN A 19 3.26 -5.05 -3.52
C GLN A 19 2.54 -6.19 -2.79
N LYS A 20 3.32 -7.21 -2.43
CA LYS A 20 2.82 -8.43 -1.82
C LYS A 20 2.10 -8.19 -0.50
N GLY A 21 0.96 -8.87 -0.30
CA GLY A 21 0.25 -8.88 0.98
C GLY A 21 -0.44 -7.56 1.34
N VAL A 22 -0.51 -6.59 0.42
CA VAL A 22 -1.33 -5.39 0.60
C VAL A 22 -2.80 -5.78 0.65
N VAL A 23 -3.56 -5.16 1.55
CA VAL A 23 -5.00 -5.31 1.67
C VAL A 23 -5.68 -3.97 1.37
N ILE A 24 -6.64 -3.97 0.45
CA ILE A 24 -7.46 -2.81 0.09
C ILE A 24 -8.93 -3.21 0.27
N GLY A 25 -9.68 -2.50 1.11
CA GLY A 25 -11.10 -2.72 1.32
C GLY A 25 -11.96 -2.31 0.13
N ASP A 26 -13.28 -2.43 0.27
CA ASP A 26 -14.25 -2.17 -0.80
C ASP A 26 -14.36 -0.68 -1.14
N ASN A 27 -14.73 -0.38 -2.39
CA ASN A 27 -15.06 0.97 -2.88
C ASN A 27 -13.94 2.01 -2.77
N CYS A 28 -12.68 1.56 -2.71
CA CYS A 28 -11.52 2.46 -2.69
C CYS A 28 -11.17 3.00 -4.07
N ARG A 29 -10.60 4.20 -4.11
CA ARG A 29 -10.03 4.79 -5.33
C ARG A 29 -8.56 5.03 -5.14
N ILE A 30 -7.74 4.21 -5.78
CA ILE A 30 -6.29 4.35 -5.84
C ILE A 30 -5.94 5.03 -7.16
N GLN A 31 -5.44 6.25 -7.11
CA GLN A 31 -5.14 7.02 -8.30
C GLN A 31 -3.77 6.66 -8.91
N SER A 32 -3.57 7.03 -10.18
CA SER A 32 -2.40 6.65 -10.99
C SER A 32 -1.06 6.99 -10.33
N HIS A 33 -0.02 6.23 -10.70
CA HIS A 33 1.35 6.40 -10.22
C HIS A 33 1.54 6.26 -8.70
N THR A 34 0.59 5.62 -8.02
CA THR A 34 0.69 5.31 -6.60
C THR A 34 1.57 4.08 -6.38
N PHE A 35 2.41 4.11 -5.35
CA PHE A 35 3.21 2.96 -4.93
C PHE A 35 2.78 2.51 -3.53
N ILE A 36 2.27 1.27 -3.41
CA ILE A 36 1.81 0.69 -2.16
C ILE A 36 2.73 -0.47 -1.76
N CYS A 37 3.60 -0.24 -0.79
CA CYS A 37 4.56 -1.22 -0.28
C CYS A 37 3.92 -2.32 0.58
N THR A 38 4.67 -3.41 0.77
CA THR A 38 4.28 -4.53 1.66
C THR A 38 3.96 -4.04 3.07
N GLY A 39 2.91 -4.60 3.69
CA GLY A 39 2.51 -4.24 5.06
C GLY A 39 1.54 -3.06 5.16
N VAL A 40 1.00 -2.59 4.03
CA VAL A 40 -0.07 -1.59 3.98
C VAL A 40 -1.45 -2.26 4.00
N THR A 41 -2.36 -1.72 4.80
CA THR A 41 -3.79 -2.04 4.80
C THR A 41 -4.59 -0.75 4.60
N ILE A 42 -5.44 -0.72 3.58
CA ILE A 42 -6.37 0.36 3.27
C ILE A 42 -7.77 -0.17 3.57
N GLY A 43 -8.55 0.58 4.34
CA GLY A 43 -9.94 0.28 4.69
C GLY A 43 -10.89 0.39 3.52
N LYS A 44 -12.17 0.68 3.80
CA LYS A 44 -13.21 0.86 2.78
C LYS A 44 -13.37 2.33 2.42
N GLU A 45 -13.87 2.62 1.22
CA GLU A 45 -14.25 3.97 0.76
C GLU A 45 -13.10 5.00 0.84
N CYS A 46 -11.85 4.54 0.82
CA CYS A 46 -10.68 5.40 0.90
C CYS A 46 -10.32 5.97 -0.47
N PHE A 47 -9.86 7.22 -0.48
CA PHE A 47 -9.27 7.86 -1.65
C PHE A 47 -7.77 8.04 -1.44
N ILE A 48 -6.96 7.42 -2.30
CA ILE A 48 -5.51 7.59 -2.36
C ILE A 48 -5.19 8.39 -3.62
N GLY A 49 -4.67 9.61 -3.43
CA GLY A 49 -4.38 10.56 -4.51
C GLY A 49 -3.30 10.09 -5.48
N HIS A 50 -3.15 10.82 -6.60
CA HIS A 50 -2.15 10.50 -7.62
C HIS A 50 -0.73 10.62 -7.05
N GLY A 51 0.15 9.69 -7.40
CA GLY A 51 1.56 9.76 -7.02
C GLY A 51 1.84 9.55 -5.53
N VAL A 52 0.89 9.01 -4.75
CA VAL A 52 1.14 8.73 -3.33
C VAL A 52 2.15 7.59 -3.21
N MET A 53 3.21 7.80 -2.44
CA MET A 53 4.23 6.80 -2.15
C MET A 53 4.16 6.38 -0.69
N PHE A 54 3.88 5.11 -0.48
CA PHE A 54 3.95 4.49 0.85
C PHE A 54 5.39 4.05 1.13
N VAL A 55 5.81 4.22 2.39
CA VAL A 55 7.09 3.74 2.89
C VAL A 55 6.87 2.93 4.16
N ASN A 56 7.63 1.85 4.32
CA ASN A 56 7.58 0.95 5.47
C ASN A 56 8.93 0.78 6.16
N ASP A 57 10.04 1.16 5.52
CA ASP A 57 11.36 1.24 6.15
C ASP A 57 11.64 2.66 6.61
N ASP A 58 11.56 2.88 7.92
CA ASP A 58 11.80 4.15 8.59
C ASP A 58 13.24 4.27 9.14
N PHE A 59 14.16 3.41 8.67
CA PHE A 59 15.60 3.50 8.98
C PHE A 59 15.91 3.42 10.49
N LYS A 60 15.16 2.64 11.28
CA LYS A 60 15.36 2.55 12.75
C LYS A 60 16.77 2.17 13.18
N ILE A 61 17.52 1.49 12.32
CA ILE A 61 18.90 1.05 12.58
C ILE A 61 19.96 1.93 11.87
N GLY A 62 19.56 3.09 11.36
CA GLY A 62 20.45 4.03 10.66
C GLY A 62 20.85 3.61 9.24
N LYS A 63 20.23 2.57 8.70
CA LYS A 63 20.41 2.03 7.34
C LYS A 63 19.12 1.32 6.89
N PRO A 64 18.96 1.00 5.59
CA PRO A 64 17.87 0.13 5.15
C PRO A 64 17.84 -1.15 5.97
N ALA A 65 16.66 -1.52 6.47
CA ALA A 65 16.48 -2.61 7.42
C ALA A 65 17.05 -3.94 6.91
N GLY A 66 16.83 -4.25 5.62
CA GLY A 66 17.23 -5.54 5.01
C GLY A 66 16.47 -6.76 5.55
N ASP A 67 15.68 -6.58 6.62
CA ASP A 67 14.81 -7.58 7.25
C ASP A 67 13.40 -7.01 7.35
N ALA A 68 12.43 -7.74 6.79
CA ALA A 68 11.02 -7.36 6.79
C ALA A 68 10.40 -7.31 8.20
N SER A 69 11.02 -7.96 9.20
CA SER A 69 10.56 -7.89 10.60
C SER A 69 10.65 -6.49 11.20
N LEU A 70 11.52 -5.64 10.64
CA LEU A 70 11.74 -4.27 11.08
C LEU A 70 10.83 -3.25 10.38
N TRP A 71 10.16 -3.64 9.30
CA TRP A 71 9.28 -2.75 8.55
C TRP A 71 8.02 -2.39 9.32
N LYS A 72 7.68 -1.10 9.28
CA LYS A 72 6.48 -0.56 9.91
C LYS A 72 5.25 -0.85 9.05
N LYS A 73 4.21 -1.37 9.70
CA LYS A 73 2.88 -1.52 9.09
C LYS A 73 2.16 -0.18 9.03
N THR A 74 1.38 0.02 7.97
CA THR A 74 0.57 1.23 7.77
C THR A 74 -0.88 0.84 7.58
N ILE A 75 -1.78 1.43 8.36
CA ILE A 75 -3.23 1.23 8.28
C ILE A 75 -3.86 2.59 7.99
N ILE A 76 -4.68 2.66 6.94
CA ILE A 76 -5.44 3.85 6.57
C ILE A 76 -6.91 3.46 6.51
N GLY A 77 -7.77 4.19 7.22
CA GLY A 77 -9.21 3.95 7.24
C GLY A 77 -9.58 2.76 8.11
#